data_AF-A0A5C5V646-F1
#
_entry.id   AF-A0A5C5V646-F1
#
_cell.length_a   1.000
_cell.length_b   1.000
_cell.length_c   1.000
_cell.angle_alpha   90.00
_cell.angle_beta   90.00
_cell.angle_gamma   90.00
#
_symmetry.space_group_name_H-M   'P 1'
#
loop_
_entity.id
_entity.type
_entity.pdbx_description
1 polymer ?
#
loop_
_entity_poly.entity_id
_entity_poly.type
_entity_poly.pdbx_seq_one_letter_code
_entity_poly.pdbx_strand_id
1 'polypeptide(L)'
;MMSGRICFIGLDAPQNAYFLSQVPGAVVAHEMLPKIVVQQGRLLVDASSGFGMTAVSKVVFHGIFEHDHDLIAGLAVWGGPCLPNAKAMMDCRLKLPCLVRALRFSEFAAPARGFASAGATYFAESNHVAKWGDWHCGENKQEFSGDWQADESSIVEPFLAGGAVRVVVIGDQF
;
A
#
# COMPACT_ATOMS: atom_id res chain seq x y z
N MET A 1 -0.37 30.97 11.50
CA MET A 1 -0.48 29.59 10.98
C MET A 1 -0.08 28.65 12.10
N MET A 2 -0.95 27.72 12.52
CA MET A 2 -0.57 26.72 13.51
C MET A 2 0.50 25.81 12.88
N SER A 3 1.75 25.97 13.31
CA SER A 3 2.86 25.06 12.99
C SER A 3 2.57 23.70 13.63
N GLY A 4 1.78 22.87 12.95
CA GLY A 4 1.43 21.54 13.41
C GLY A 4 2.58 20.55 13.25
N ARG A 5 2.68 19.59 14.18
CA ARG A 5 3.69 18.53 14.15
C ARG A 5 3.45 17.56 13.00
N ILE A 6 4.53 17.09 12.36
CA ILE A 6 4.49 16.10 11.28
C ILE A 6 4.94 14.75 11.84
N CYS A 7 4.27 13.66 11.45
CA CYS A 7 4.68 12.30 11.72
C CYS A 7 5.34 11.68 10.48
N PHE A 8 6.54 11.14 10.60
CA PHE A 8 7.16 10.28 9.59
C PHE A 8 7.05 8.82 10.03
N ILE A 9 6.60 7.95 9.13
CA ILE A 9 6.44 6.51 9.37
C ILE A 9 7.17 5.75 8.27
N GLY A 10 8.08 4.86 8.66
CA GLY A 10 8.75 3.89 7.80
C GLY A 10 9.91 4.40 6.94
N LEU A 11 10.38 5.63 7.18
CA LEU A 11 11.70 6.07 6.71
C LEU A 11 12.79 5.48 7.62
N ASP A 12 13.92 5.09 7.05
CA ASP A 12 15.08 4.62 7.81
C ASP A 12 15.82 5.76 8.55
N ALA A 13 16.75 5.43 9.44
CA ALA A 13 17.52 6.42 10.20
C ALA A 13 18.22 7.48 9.32
N PRO A 14 18.97 7.12 8.25
CA PRO A 14 19.56 8.10 7.34
C PRO A 14 18.55 9.03 6.68
N GLN A 15 17.42 8.51 6.20
CA GLN A 15 16.36 9.29 5.58
C GLN A 15 15.71 10.23 6.59
N ASN A 16 15.40 9.74 7.79
CA ASN A 16 14.87 10.56 8.87
C ASN A 16 15.82 11.70 9.22
N ALA A 17 17.10 11.41 9.40
CA ALA A 17 18.12 12.43 9.70
C ALA A 17 18.19 13.49 8.59
N TYR A 18 18.15 13.08 7.33
CA TYR A 18 18.10 13.98 6.18
C TYR A 18 16.87 14.89 6.25
N PHE A 19 15.66 14.35 6.31
CA PHE A 19 14.44 15.18 6.28
C PHE A 19 14.27 16.05 7.53
N LEU A 20 14.70 15.58 8.71
CA LEU A 20 14.72 16.39 9.93
C LEU A 20 15.61 17.64 9.78
N SER A 21 16.67 17.58 8.96
CA SER A 21 17.52 18.73 8.67
C SER A 21 16.91 19.72 7.67
N GLN A 22 15.94 19.28 6.86
CA GLN A 22 15.37 20.06 5.75
C GLN A 22 13.99 20.63 6.08
N VAL A 23 13.22 19.95 6.93
CA VAL A 23 11.83 20.30 7.22
C VAL A 23 11.75 21.17 8.47
N PRO A 24 11.31 22.45 8.35
CA PRO A 24 11.14 23.30 9.51
C PRO A 24 9.93 22.85 10.35
N GLY A 25 10.10 22.82 11.68
CA GLY A 25 9.02 22.55 12.63
C GLY A 25 9.21 21.28 13.44
N ALA A 26 8.20 20.92 14.23
CA ALA A 26 8.23 19.73 15.06
C ALA A 26 7.94 18.48 14.23
N VAL A 27 8.81 17.47 14.31
CA VAL A 27 8.64 16.16 13.67
C VAL A 27 8.73 15.06 14.73
N VAL A 28 7.91 14.04 14.59
CA VAL A 28 8.03 12.74 15.27
C VAL A 28 8.26 11.69 14.18
N ALA A 29 9.29 10.86 14.33
CA ALA A 29 9.67 9.87 13.32
C ALA A 29 9.66 8.45 13.92
N HIS A 30 9.14 7.50 13.15
CA HIS A 30 9.12 6.09 13.48
C HIS A 30 9.59 5.27 12.27
N GLU A 31 10.63 4.46 12.43
CA GLU A 31 11.09 3.54 11.37
C GLU A 31 10.14 2.37 11.16
N MET A 32 9.31 2.07 12.16
CA MET A 32 8.30 1.00 12.15
C MET A 32 6.90 1.57 12.38
N LEU A 33 5.88 0.72 12.27
CA LEU A 33 4.48 1.10 12.52
C LEU A 33 4.29 1.56 13.98
N PRO A 34 3.98 2.85 14.26
CA PRO A 34 3.65 3.30 15.60
C PRO A 34 2.24 2.89 16.00
N LYS A 35 1.94 2.90 17.30
CA LYS A 35 0.55 2.91 17.76
C LYS A 35 -0.06 4.27 17.46
N ILE A 36 -1.33 4.25 17.06
CA ILE A 36 -2.11 5.46 16.78
C ILE A 36 -3.43 5.45 17.54
N VAL A 37 -3.92 6.63 17.86
CA VAL A 37 -5.28 6.85 18.37
C VAL A 37 -5.91 7.98 17.55
N VAL A 38 -7.07 7.69 16.98
CA VAL A 38 -7.94 8.71 16.37
C VAL A 38 -9.05 9.04 17.34
N GLN A 39 -9.04 10.25 17.88
CA GLN A 39 -10.02 10.70 18.87
C GLN A 39 -10.61 12.03 18.44
N GLN A 40 -11.92 12.03 18.16
CA GLN A 40 -12.67 13.25 17.81
C GLN A 40 -12.00 14.06 16.67
N GLY A 41 -11.55 13.38 15.62
CA GLY A 41 -10.86 14.00 14.47
C GLY A 41 -9.38 14.36 14.69
N ARG A 42 -8.82 14.05 15.87
CA ARG A 42 -7.39 14.27 16.17
C ARG A 42 -6.61 12.98 16.05
N LEU A 43 -5.43 13.05 15.42
CA LEU A 43 -4.49 11.94 15.37
C LEU A 43 -3.43 12.10 16.47
N LEU A 44 -3.31 11.05 17.28
CA LEU A 44 -2.28 10.85 18.29
C LEU A 44 -1.41 9.67 17.84
N VAL A 45 -0.11 9.79 18.00
CA VAL A 45 0.88 8.73 17.69
C VAL A 45 1.81 8.53 18.88
N ASP A 46 2.48 7.38 18.98
CA ASP A 46 3.50 7.15 20.01
C ASP A 46 4.50 8.33 20.11
N ALA A 47 4.83 8.76 21.32
CA ALA A 47 5.84 9.80 21.51
C ALA A 47 7.25 9.25 21.23
N SER A 48 8.16 10.08 20.71
CA SER A 48 9.57 9.71 20.49
C SER A 48 10.31 9.32 21.79
N SER A 49 9.80 9.75 22.94
CA SER A 49 10.32 9.36 24.26
C SER A 49 9.98 7.91 24.65
N GLY A 50 9.11 7.24 23.89
CA GLY A 50 8.57 5.91 24.23
C GLY A 50 7.46 5.93 25.29
N PHE A 51 7.07 7.10 25.81
CA PHE A 51 6.02 7.21 26.82
C PHE A 51 4.93 8.19 26.39
N GLY A 52 3.69 7.70 26.38
CA GLY A 52 2.51 8.48 26.05
C GLY A 52 2.32 8.70 24.55
N MET A 53 1.40 9.60 24.24
CA MET A 53 0.92 9.88 22.89
C MET A 53 1.12 11.35 22.55
N THR A 54 1.50 11.63 21.30
CA THR A 54 1.76 12.97 20.79
C THR A 54 0.79 13.31 19.67
N ALA A 55 0.14 14.47 19.75
CA ALA A 55 -0.73 14.95 18.69
C ALA A 55 0.08 15.39 17.46
N VAL A 56 -0.39 14.96 16.29
CA VAL A 56 0.19 15.30 14.98
C VAL A 56 -0.90 15.84 14.05
N SER A 57 -0.46 16.58 13.04
CA SER A 57 -1.33 17.29 12.10
C SER A 57 -1.16 16.85 10.65
N LYS A 58 -0.05 16.16 10.34
CA LYS A 58 0.30 15.65 9.03
C LYS A 58 1.06 14.33 9.18
N VAL A 59 0.92 13.45 8.22
CA VAL A 59 1.66 12.18 8.15
C VAL A 59 2.38 12.07 6.81
N VAL A 60 3.62 11.58 6.84
CA VAL A 60 4.34 11.06 5.68
C VAL A 60 4.58 9.58 5.94
N PHE A 61 4.04 8.73 5.08
CA PHE A 61 4.14 7.28 5.18
C PHE A 61 5.03 6.75 4.05
N HIS A 62 6.06 6.00 4.40
CA HIS A 62 6.98 5.36 3.49
C HIS A 62 7.18 3.90 3.90
N GLY A 63 7.36 3.01 2.92
CA GLY A 63 7.54 1.59 3.17
C GLY A 63 6.27 0.78 3.01
N ILE A 64 6.42 -0.54 3.14
CA ILE A 64 5.32 -1.50 3.10
C ILE A 64 5.59 -2.53 4.18
N PHE A 65 4.60 -2.77 5.02
CA PHE A 65 4.73 -3.67 6.16
C PHE A 65 3.67 -4.77 6.07
N GLU A 66 3.98 -5.94 6.64
CA GLU A 66 3.11 -7.12 6.58
C GLU A 66 1.71 -6.83 7.17
N HIS A 67 1.67 -6.02 8.22
CA HIS A 67 0.46 -5.72 8.99
C HIS A 67 0.15 -4.21 9.07
N ASP A 68 0.45 -3.46 8.00
CA ASP A 68 0.14 -2.01 7.95
C ASP A 68 -1.34 -1.69 7.67
N HIS A 69 -2.15 -2.66 7.25
CA HIS A 69 -3.51 -2.39 6.78
C HIS A 69 -4.37 -1.67 7.82
N ASP A 70 -4.33 -2.10 9.08
CA ASP A 70 -5.10 -1.48 10.17
C ASP A 70 -4.61 -0.07 10.49
N LEU A 71 -3.29 0.17 10.43
CA LEU A 71 -2.73 1.51 10.61
C LEU A 71 -3.18 2.43 9.47
N ILE A 72 -3.09 1.97 8.22
CA ILE A 72 -3.53 2.73 7.04
C ILE A 72 -5.03 3.02 7.14
N ALA A 73 -5.85 2.04 7.55
CA ALA A 73 -7.27 2.22 7.79
C ALA A 73 -7.53 3.26 8.90
N GLY A 74 -6.79 3.23 10.01
CA GLY A 74 -6.86 4.24 11.06
C GLY A 74 -6.51 5.65 10.56
N LEU A 75 -5.49 5.78 9.72
CA LEU A 75 -5.16 7.06 9.06
C LEU A 75 -6.27 7.52 8.11
N ALA A 76 -6.94 6.60 7.41
CA ALA A 76 -8.10 6.91 6.57
C ALA A 76 -9.31 7.37 7.39
N VAL A 77 -9.56 6.76 8.56
CA VAL A 77 -10.58 7.19 9.53
C VAL A 77 -10.28 8.59 10.08
N TRP A 78 -9.00 8.90 10.34
CA TRP A 78 -8.59 10.25 10.73
C TRP A 78 -8.91 11.29 9.67
N GLY A 79 -8.71 10.96 8.38
CA GLY A 79 -9.08 11.81 7.25
C GLY A 79 -8.27 13.10 7.10
N GLY A 80 -7.19 13.25 7.86
CA GLY A 80 -6.30 14.41 7.78
C GLY A 80 -5.22 14.29 6.69
N PRO A 81 -4.34 15.31 6.57
CA PRO A 81 -3.28 15.32 5.57
C PRO A 81 -2.30 14.14 5.74
N CYS A 82 -2.25 13.27 4.75
CA CYS A 82 -1.32 12.14 4.68
C CYS A 82 -0.71 12.08 3.27
N LEU A 83 0.61 11.88 3.20
CA LEU A 83 1.35 11.65 1.97
C LEU A 83 1.99 10.24 2.01
N PRO A 84 1.59 9.32 1.13
CA PRO A 84 0.46 9.39 0.20
C PRO A 84 -0.90 9.48 0.90
N ASN A 85 -1.97 9.80 0.16
CA ASN A 85 -3.32 9.88 0.73
C ASN A 85 -3.71 8.55 1.38
N ALA A 86 -4.10 8.56 2.66
CA ALA A 86 -4.37 7.34 3.43
C ALA A 86 -5.49 6.48 2.84
N LYS A 87 -6.57 7.10 2.34
CA LYS A 87 -7.66 6.37 1.68
C LYS A 87 -7.20 5.72 0.38
N ALA A 88 -6.40 6.43 -0.42
CA ALA A 88 -5.83 5.88 -1.64
C ALA A 88 -4.88 4.72 -1.35
N MET A 89 -4.01 4.84 -0.33
CA MET A 89 -3.17 3.73 0.13
C MET A 89 -4.01 2.52 0.55
N MET A 90 -5.07 2.74 1.34
CA MET A 90 -5.99 1.69 1.77
C MET A 90 -6.65 0.98 0.57
N ASP A 91 -7.14 1.76 -0.40
CA ASP A 91 -7.76 1.24 -1.62
C ASP A 91 -6.77 0.41 -2.47
N CYS A 92 -5.48 0.74 -2.41
CA CYS A 92 -4.42 0.05 -3.15
C CYS A 92 -3.76 -1.12 -2.39
N ARG A 93 -3.95 -1.21 -1.07
CA ARG A 93 -3.18 -2.15 -0.22
C ARG A 93 -3.53 -3.62 -0.46
N LEU A 94 -4.81 -3.91 -0.71
CA LEU A 94 -5.30 -5.26 -1.01
C LEU A 94 -5.42 -5.41 -2.52
N LYS A 95 -4.72 -6.40 -3.08
CA LYS A 95 -4.53 -6.56 -4.53
C LYS A 95 -5.84 -6.78 -5.27
N LEU A 96 -6.70 -7.67 -4.77
CA LEU A 96 -7.98 -7.99 -5.41
C LEU A 96 -8.94 -6.78 -5.40
N PRO A 97 -9.26 -6.16 -4.24
CA PRO A 97 -10.06 -4.93 -4.22
C PRO A 97 -9.47 -3.79 -5.04
N CYS A 98 -8.14 -3.60 -5.01
CA CYS A 98 -7.44 -2.60 -5.81
C CYS A 98 -7.68 -2.83 -7.31
N LEU A 99 -7.47 -4.06 -7.78
CA LEU A 99 -7.68 -4.44 -9.18
C LEU A 99 -9.13 -4.19 -9.61
N VAL A 100 -10.11 -4.60 -8.80
CA VAL A 100 -11.54 -4.37 -9.11
C VAL A 100 -11.84 -2.87 -9.25
N ARG A 101 -11.26 -2.03 -8.39
CA ARG A 101 -11.40 -0.57 -8.50
C ARG A 101 -10.74 -0.05 -9.76
N ALA A 102 -9.50 -0.44 -10.03
CA ALA A 102 -8.73 0.01 -11.19
C ALA A 102 -9.43 -0.34 -12.52
N LEU A 103 -9.99 -1.55 -12.63
CA LEU A 103 -10.70 -2.01 -13.83
C LEU A 103 -11.92 -1.15 -14.17
N ARG A 104 -12.53 -0.43 -13.21
CA ARG A 104 -13.67 0.47 -13.47
C ARG A 104 -13.26 1.78 -14.16
N PHE A 105 -11.99 2.16 -14.10
CA PHE A 105 -11.49 3.43 -14.62
C PHE A 105 -10.44 3.26 -15.71
N SER A 106 -9.91 2.05 -15.90
CA SER A 106 -8.81 1.78 -16.82
C SER A 106 -9.31 1.62 -18.26
N GLU A 107 -8.71 2.36 -19.18
CA GLU A 107 -8.80 2.11 -20.63
C GLU A 107 -7.94 0.91 -21.06
N PHE A 108 -7.05 0.44 -20.18
CA PHE A 108 -6.13 -0.69 -20.36
C PHE A 108 -6.65 -1.97 -19.68
N ALA A 109 -7.96 -2.22 -19.74
CA ALA A 109 -8.59 -3.35 -19.07
C ALA A 109 -8.36 -4.70 -19.77
N ALA A 110 -7.88 -4.69 -21.02
CA ALA A 110 -7.55 -5.89 -21.78
C ALA A 110 -6.07 -6.32 -21.56
N PRO A 111 -5.75 -7.63 -21.65
CA PRO A 111 -6.69 -8.75 -21.79
C PRO A 111 -7.51 -8.98 -20.51
N ALA A 112 -8.65 -9.65 -20.67
CA ALA A 112 -9.49 -10.02 -19.53
C ALA A 112 -8.70 -10.93 -18.57
N ARG A 113 -8.92 -10.73 -17.27
CA ARG A 113 -8.28 -11.48 -16.19
C ARG A 113 -9.25 -12.54 -15.66
N GLY A 114 -8.73 -13.71 -15.35
CA GLY A 114 -9.44 -14.79 -14.67
C GLY A 114 -9.31 -14.71 -13.15
N PHE A 115 -10.14 -15.50 -12.47
CA PHE A 115 -10.07 -15.72 -11.03
C PHE A 115 -10.33 -17.19 -10.73
N ALA A 116 -9.56 -17.76 -9.81
CA ALA A 116 -9.78 -19.09 -9.26
C ALA A 116 -9.79 -18.98 -7.74
N SER A 117 -10.84 -19.47 -7.09
CA SER A 117 -10.86 -19.63 -5.64
C SER A 117 -9.94 -20.77 -5.22
N ALA A 118 -9.45 -20.76 -3.98
CA ALA A 118 -8.71 -21.88 -3.41
C ALA A 118 -9.49 -23.22 -3.61
N GLY A 119 -8.77 -24.27 -3.98
CA GLY A 119 -9.26 -25.59 -4.32
C GLY A 119 -9.82 -25.75 -5.75
N ALA A 120 -10.09 -24.66 -6.47
CA ALA A 120 -10.64 -24.73 -7.82
C ALA A 120 -9.57 -25.07 -8.86
N THR A 121 -9.96 -25.82 -9.89
CA THR A 121 -9.13 -26.05 -11.08
C THR A 121 -9.44 -25.00 -12.14
N TYR A 122 -8.40 -24.39 -12.68
CA TYR A 122 -8.45 -23.48 -13.82
C TYR A 122 -7.71 -24.10 -15.00
N PHE A 123 -8.39 -24.21 -16.14
CA PHE A 123 -7.77 -24.67 -17.39
C PHE A 123 -7.38 -23.48 -18.26
N ALA A 124 -6.15 -23.50 -18.80
CA ALA A 124 -5.65 -22.50 -19.72
C ALA A 124 -5.04 -23.13 -20.98
N GLU A 125 -5.55 -22.76 -22.16
CA GLU A 125 -5.05 -23.27 -23.46
C GLU A 125 -3.63 -22.78 -23.78
N SER A 126 -3.23 -21.64 -23.23
CA SER A 126 -1.92 -21.01 -23.43
C SER A 126 -1.26 -20.65 -22.09
N ASN A 127 -0.01 -20.21 -22.11
CA ASN A 127 0.68 -19.80 -20.88
C ASN A 127 -0.06 -18.66 -20.17
N HIS A 128 -0.31 -18.88 -18.88
CA HIS A 128 -0.91 -17.94 -17.94
C HIS A 128 -0.07 -17.86 -16.68
N VAL A 129 -0.30 -16.82 -15.89
CA VAL A 129 0.31 -16.61 -14.59
C VAL A 129 -0.79 -16.49 -13.55
N ALA A 130 -0.84 -17.44 -12.63
CA ALA A 130 -1.61 -17.32 -11.40
C ALA A 130 -0.85 -16.43 -10.40
N LYS A 131 -1.56 -15.55 -9.69
CA LYS A 131 -1.00 -14.62 -8.70
C LYS A 131 -1.90 -14.57 -7.47
N TRP A 132 -1.38 -14.91 -6.31
CA TRP A 132 -2.08 -14.85 -5.01
C TRP A 132 -1.42 -13.87 -4.04
N GLY A 133 -1.97 -13.76 -2.84
CA GLY A 133 -1.52 -12.85 -1.79
C GLY A 133 -1.63 -11.35 -2.11
N ASP A 134 -1.31 -10.54 -1.11
CA ASP A 134 -1.23 -9.07 -1.18
C ASP A 134 0.20 -8.56 -1.12
N TRP A 135 1.18 -9.47 -1.12
CA TRP A 135 2.59 -9.14 -1.04
C TRP A 135 3.17 -8.78 -2.42
N HIS A 136 4.23 -7.99 -2.38
CA HIS A 136 4.96 -7.50 -3.55
C HIS A 136 6.30 -8.24 -3.68
N CYS A 137 7.15 -7.82 -4.63
CA CYS A 137 8.47 -8.40 -4.96
C CYS A 137 8.46 -9.63 -5.87
N GLY A 138 7.29 -10.01 -6.41
CA GLY A 138 7.21 -11.09 -7.39
C GLY A 138 7.28 -12.50 -6.77
N GLU A 139 7.00 -12.60 -5.48
CA GLU A 139 6.62 -13.83 -4.82
C GLU A 139 5.15 -14.16 -5.16
N ASN A 140 4.67 -15.34 -4.77
CA ASN A 140 3.25 -15.72 -4.85
C ASN A 140 2.65 -15.67 -6.27
N LYS A 141 3.41 -16.19 -7.23
CA LYS A 141 2.96 -16.39 -8.61
C LYS A 141 3.53 -17.65 -9.21
N GLN A 142 2.76 -18.24 -10.11
CA GLN A 142 3.13 -19.45 -10.83
C GLN A 142 2.70 -19.31 -12.29
N GLU A 143 3.62 -19.60 -13.20
CA GLU A 143 3.29 -19.79 -14.61
C GLU A 143 2.75 -21.21 -14.84
N PHE A 144 1.72 -21.34 -15.68
CA PHE A 144 1.12 -22.63 -16.03
C PHE A 144 0.48 -22.61 -17.41
N SER A 145 0.26 -23.82 -17.95
CA SER A 145 -0.64 -24.11 -19.08
C SER A 145 -1.31 -25.46 -18.83
N GLY A 146 -2.48 -25.68 -19.41
CA GLY A 146 -3.34 -26.82 -19.07
C GLY A 146 -4.05 -26.61 -17.73
N ASP A 147 -4.28 -27.70 -17.01
CA ASP A 147 -4.93 -27.68 -15.70
C ASP A 147 -4.00 -27.17 -14.60
N TRP A 148 -4.49 -26.22 -13.82
CA TRP A 148 -3.84 -25.75 -12.60
C TRP A 148 -4.84 -25.71 -11.46
N GLN A 149 -4.49 -26.33 -10.33
CA GLN A 149 -5.30 -26.29 -9.12
C GLN A 149 -4.81 -25.16 -8.22
N ALA A 150 -5.72 -24.27 -7.83
CA ALA A 150 -5.40 -23.13 -7.00
C ALA A 150 -5.26 -23.53 -5.53
N ASP A 151 -4.07 -23.39 -4.94
CA ASP A 151 -3.91 -23.54 -3.48
C ASP A 151 -4.52 -22.35 -2.73
N GLU A 152 -4.39 -21.16 -3.32
CA GLU A 152 -4.90 -19.89 -2.80
C GLU A 152 -5.77 -19.18 -3.84
N SER A 153 -6.68 -18.33 -3.36
CA SER A 153 -7.48 -17.49 -4.25
C SER A 153 -6.57 -16.60 -5.09
N SER A 154 -6.69 -16.73 -6.42
CA SER A 154 -5.71 -16.22 -7.36
C SER A 154 -6.35 -15.46 -8.50
N ILE A 155 -5.69 -14.37 -8.92
CA ILE A 155 -5.91 -13.79 -10.24
C ILE A 155 -5.10 -14.59 -11.25
N VAL A 156 -5.72 -14.88 -12.38
CA VAL A 156 -5.09 -15.56 -13.51
C VAL A 156 -4.99 -14.58 -14.67
N GLU A 157 -3.80 -14.36 -15.20
CA GLU A 157 -3.57 -13.44 -16.32
C GLU A 157 -2.83 -14.17 -17.44
N PRO A 158 -3.06 -13.84 -18.73
CA PRO A 158 -2.20 -14.32 -19.80
C PRO A 158 -0.74 -13.95 -19.53
N PHE A 159 0.19 -14.84 -19.87
CA PHE A 159 1.60 -14.49 -19.83
C PHE A 159 1.90 -13.43 -20.91
N LEU A 160 2.38 -12.27 -20.48
CA LEU A 160 2.76 -11.17 -21.38
C LEU A 160 4.28 -11.12 -21.49
N ALA A 161 4.80 -11.45 -22.68
CA ALA A 161 6.21 -11.33 -22.98
C ALA A 161 6.63 -9.86 -23.12
N GLY A 162 7.82 -9.51 -22.63
CA GLY A 162 8.39 -8.17 -22.78
C GLY A 162 8.94 -7.59 -21.47
N GLY A 163 9.07 -6.26 -21.43
CA GLY A 163 9.54 -5.52 -20.26
C GLY A 163 8.39 -5.07 -19.35
N ALA A 164 8.67 -5.00 -18.05
CA ALA A 164 7.79 -4.34 -17.10
C ALA A 164 8.17 -2.86 -16.98
N VAL A 165 7.18 -1.97 -17.11
CA VAL A 165 7.36 -0.52 -16.94
C VAL A 165 6.80 -0.09 -15.60
N ARG A 166 7.58 0.70 -14.84
CA ARG A 166 7.13 1.34 -13.60
C ARG A 166 7.02 2.84 -13.82
N VAL A 167 5.81 3.37 -13.69
CA VAL A 167 5.52 4.81 -13.77
C VAL A 167 5.35 5.34 -12.35
N VAL A 168 6.01 6.45 -12.04
CA VAL A 168 5.88 7.16 -10.75
C VAL A 168 5.17 8.48 -11.02
N VAL A 169 4.09 8.73 -10.28
CA VAL A 169 3.28 9.95 -10.38
C VAL A 169 3.41 10.73 -9.08
N ILE A 170 3.73 12.03 -9.18
CA ILE A 170 3.85 12.93 -8.04
C ILE A 170 2.94 14.14 -8.27
N GLY A 171 1.90 14.27 -7.45
CA GLY A 171 0.87 15.29 -7.66
C GLY A 171 0.14 15.06 -8.99
N ASP A 172 -0.16 16.16 -9.69
CA ASP A 172 -0.87 16.14 -10.98
C ASP A 172 0.07 16.19 -12.19
N GLN A 173 1.37 15.89 -11.99
CA GLN A 173 2.34 15.80 -13.09
C GLN A 173 2.40 14.36 -13.59
N PHE A 174 1.94 14.15 -14.83
CA PHE A 174 1.96 12.89 -15.57
C PHE A 174 3.11 12.87 -16.57
#